data_AF-A0A946F7S9-F1
#
_entry.id   AF-A0A946F7S9-F1
#
_cell.length_a   1.000
_cell.length_b   1.000
_cell.length_c   1.000
_cell.angle_alpha   90.00
_cell.angle_beta   90.00
_cell.angle_gamma   90.00
#
_symmetry.space_group_name_H-M   'P 1'
#
loop_
_entity.id
_entity.type
_entity.pdbx_description
1 polymer ?
#
loop_
_entity_poly.entity_id
_entity_poly.type
_entity_poly.pdbx_seq_one_letter_code
_entity_poly.pdbx_strand_id
1 'polypeptide(L)'
;MIKLIISSLLTFLFSCEPISKDVVINKIEQTKENIVEEIKVKSEIIKEDKKISNDKIFYLVGDPYYIEGVKYIPEEDYLYSKVGLATFYDKELHNHITANNDLNKVTELLGRHKTLPLPSIVKITNLENGLSLTIKIVDRHNDNASIIQVSRKVAQLLRFYKNKITKARVEILTDPSKQWKNVTMSINDADFNNTVESAPTELVSISDIDENIGITKDDVVQETPIELTMEELVSYELYLYVNNFNNYQEIQNIVKEIDLKEKFSSENTANIYKLIIGPIDNKIANKLVSTFISKGYKETELILK
;
A
#
# COMPACT_ATOMS: atom_id res chain seq x y z
N MET A 1 -47.54 34.02 -67.67
CA MET A 1 -46.18 33.45 -67.70
C MET A 1 -45.52 33.61 -66.31
N ILE A 2 -46.19 33.14 -65.25
CA ILE A 2 -45.75 33.16 -63.84
C ILE A 2 -46.35 31.89 -63.23
N LYS A 3 -45.72 30.74 -63.49
CA LYS A 3 -45.98 29.42 -62.88
C LYS A 3 -44.80 28.52 -63.27
N LEU A 4 -43.60 28.84 -62.81
CA LEU A 4 -42.40 28.00 -63.06
C LEU A 4 -41.18 28.34 -62.19
N ILE A 5 -41.36 28.79 -60.94
CA ILE A 5 -40.23 29.00 -60.00
C ILE A 5 -40.44 28.37 -58.61
N ILE A 6 -41.55 27.67 -58.37
CA ILE A 6 -41.78 26.94 -57.10
C ILE A 6 -41.82 25.44 -57.40
N SER A 7 -40.67 24.88 -57.80
CA SER A 7 -40.51 23.42 -57.94
C SER A 7 -39.04 22.96 -57.78
N SER A 8 -38.15 23.80 -57.24
CA SER A 8 -36.73 23.44 -57.10
C SER A 8 -36.18 23.72 -55.69
N LEU A 9 -37.03 23.60 -54.66
CA LEU A 9 -36.58 23.76 -53.28
C LEU A 9 -37.22 22.78 -52.28
N LEU A 10 -37.59 21.56 -52.73
CA LEU A 10 -38.16 20.55 -51.82
C LEU A 10 -37.65 19.11 -52.05
N THR A 11 -36.39 18.94 -52.47
CA THR A 11 -35.73 17.63 -52.47
C THR A 11 -34.30 17.76 -51.94
N PHE A 12 -34.18 18.14 -50.67
CA PHE A 12 -33.00 17.84 -49.83
C PHE A 12 -33.50 17.21 -48.52
N LEU A 13 -34.20 16.09 -48.65
CA LEU A 13 -34.49 15.20 -47.55
C LEU A 13 -33.96 13.82 -47.95
N PHE A 14 -33.03 13.33 -47.13
CA PHE A 14 -32.46 11.99 -47.08
C PHE A 14 -31.46 11.58 -48.18
N SER A 15 -30.17 11.76 -47.89
CA SER A 15 -29.22 10.66 -48.05
C SER A 15 -28.30 10.58 -46.81
N CYS A 16 -28.88 10.28 -45.65
CA CYS A 16 -28.11 9.65 -44.59
C CYS A 16 -28.04 8.18 -44.99
N GLU A 17 -26.98 7.77 -45.71
CA GLU A 17 -26.73 6.36 -45.92
C GLU A 17 -26.59 5.70 -44.54
N PRO A 18 -27.28 4.59 -44.26
CA PRO A 18 -27.08 3.87 -43.03
C PRO A 18 -25.62 3.37 -43.00
N ILE A 19 -24.82 3.97 -42.13
CA ILE A 19 -23.45 3.50 -41.87
C ILE A 19 -23.53 2.01 -41.54
N SER A 20 -22.89 1.19 -42.37
CA SER A 20 -22.86 -0.26 -42.17
C SER A 20 -22.25 -0.57 -40.82
N LYS A 21 -22.90 -1.48 -40.07
CA LYS A 21 -22.39 -1.97 -38.78
C LYS A 21 -20.96 -2.49 -38.91
N ASP A 22 -20.62 -3.09 -40.05
CA ASP A 22 -19.29 -3.65 -40.31
C ASP A 22 -18.23 -2.56 -40.40
N VAL A 23 -18.59 -1.38 -40.94
CA VAL A 23 -17.68 -0.21 -41.00
C VAL A 23 -17.43 0.34 -39.60
N VAL A 24 -18.44 0.36 -38.74
CA VAL A 24 -18.30 0.81 -37.34
C VAL A 24 -17.46 -0.18 -36.54
N ILE A 25 -17.73 -1.48 -36.68
CA ILE A 25 -17.01 -2.55 -35.97
C ILE A 25 -15.54 -2.53 -36.38
N ASN A 26 -15.23 -2.48 -37.68
CA ASN A 26 -13.86 -2.46 -38.17
C ASN A 26 -13.10 -1.22 -37.65
N LYS A 27 -13.75 -0.04 -37.64
CA LYS A 27 -13.13 1.18 -37.10
C LYS A 27 -12.88 1.09 -35.59
N ILE A 28 -13.75 0.42 -34.84
CA ILE A 28 -13.55 0.17 -33.40
C ILE A 28 -12.39 -0.81 -33.19
N GLU A 29 -12.29 -1.89 -33.97
CA GLU A 29 -11.19 -2.84 -33.87
C GLU A 29 -9.85 -2.18 -34.19
N GLN A 30 -9.78 -1.42 -35.28
CA GLN A 30 -8.57 -0.68 -35.63
C GLN A 30 -8.18 0.35 -34.56
N THR A 31 -9.16 1.01 -33.94
CA THR A 31 -8.89 1.95 -32.83
C THR A 31 -8.38 1.21 -31.59
N LYS A 32 -8.92 0.02 -31.29
CA LYS A 32 -8.44 -0.81 -30.18
C LYS A 32 -7.00 -1.26 -30.42
N GLU A 33 -6.66 -1.71 -31.61
CA GLU A 33 -5.30 -2.13 -31.98
C GLU A 33 -4.31 -0.98 -31.84
N ASN A 34 -4.66 0.21 -32.34
CA ASN A 34 -3.83 1.40 -32.20
C ASN A 34 -3.60 1.79 -30.73
N ILE A 35 -4.64 1.73 -29.89
CA ILE A 35 -4.51 2.01 -28.45
C ILE A 35 -3.64 0.95 -27.78
N VAL A 36 -3.76 -0.32 -28.16
CA VAL A 36 -2.92 -1.41 -27.61
C VAL A 36 -1.46 -1.22 -28.01
N GLU A 37 -1.18 -0.84 -29.25
CA GLU A 37 0.18 -0.48 -29.68
C GLU A 37 0.71 0.75 -28.95
N GLU A 38 -0.09 1.80 -28.81
CA GLU A 38 0.32 3.02 -28.10
C GLU A 38 0.61 2.74 -26.62
N ILE A 39 -0.19 1.89 -25.96
CA ILE A 39 0.06 1.42 -24.60
C ILE A 39 1.33 0.56 -24.55
N LYS A 40 1.57 -0.31 -25.54
CA LYS A 40 2.76 -1.16 -25.61
C LYS A 40 4.02 -0.31 -25.78
N VAL A 41 4.03 0.64 -26.72
CA VAL A 41 5.12 1.59 -26.95
C VAL A 41 5.35 2.45 -25.70
N LYS A 42 4.29 2.97 -25.08
CA LYS A 42 4.41 3.72 -23.81
C LYS A 42 4.97 2.85 -22.68
N SER A 43 4.59 1.57 -22.62
CA SER A 43 5.15 0.62 -21.65
C SER A 43 6.62 0.29 -21.91
N GLU A 44 7.04 0.26 -23.17
CA GLU A 44 8.42 0.04 -23.59
C GLU A 44 9.28 1.28 -23.33
N ILE A 45 8.79 2.49 -23.64
CA ILE A 45 9.42 3.76 -23.27
C ILE A 45 9.53 3.88 -21.75
N ILE A 46 8.50 3.52 -20.97
CA ILE A 46 8.57 3.48 -19.50
C ILE A 46 9.61 2.45 -19.01
N LYS A 47 9.81 1.33 -19.73
CA LYS A 47 10.86 0.35 -19.41
C LYS A 47 12.25 0.86 -19.79
N GLU A 48 12.36 1.64 -20.86
CA GLU A 48 13.62 2.20 -21.38
C GLU A 48 14.09 3.40 -20.55
N ASP A 49 13.17 4.30 -20.17
CA ASP A 49 13.41 5.40 -19.20
C ASP A 49 13.77 4.86 -17.81
N LYS A 50 13.17 3.73 -17.38
CA LYS A 50 13.59 3.01 -16.15
C LYS A 50 14.98 2.39 -16.26
N LYS A 51 15.47 2.12 -17.46
CA LYS A 51 16.81 1.56 -17.68
C LYS A 51 17.91 2.63 -17.56
N ILE A 52 17.53 3.91 -17.52
CA ILE A 52 18.43 5.07 -17.43
C ILE A 52 18.01 5.95 -16.23
N SER A 53 18.00 5.41 -15.00
CA SER A 53 17.97 6.23 -13.76
C SER A 53 18.04 5.38 -12.48
N ASN A 54 19.22 5.39 -11.82
CA ASN A 54 19.49 5.07 -10.41
C ASN A 54 19.06 3.71 -9.83
N ASP A 55 19.97 2.73 -9.85
CA ASP A 55 19.97 1.53 -8.98
C ASP A 55 20.13 1.85 -7.48
N LYS A 56 20.03 3.12 -7.08
CA LYS A 56 20.23 3.55 -5.70
C LYS A 56 18.91 3.72 -4.96
N ILE A 57 18.91 3.33 -3.69
CA ILE A 57 17.79 3.51 -2.77
C ILE A 57 17.51 5.02 -2.63
N PHE A 58 16.24 5.40 -2.63
CA PHE A 58 15.83 6.80 -2.46
C PHE A 58 14.67 6.93 -1.48
N TYR A 59 14.43 8.17 -1.04
CA TYR A 59 13.32 8.48 -0.14
C TYR A 59 12.07 8.77 -0.96
N LEU A 60 10.96 8.10 -0.63
CA LEU A 60 9.71 8.16 -1.39
C LEU A 60 8.50 8.37 -0.47
N VAL A 61 7.86 9.53 -0.59
CA VAL A 61 6.47 9.74 -0.13
C VAL A 61 5.53 9.17 -1.19
N GLY A 62 5.62 9.70 -2.41
CA GLY A 62 4.89 9.22 -3.59
C GLY A 62 3.58 9.96 -3.82
N ASP A 63 3.06 9.84 -5.04
CA ASP A 63 1.82 10.49 -5.46
C ASP A 63 0.56 9.73 -4.99
N PRO A 64 -0.61 10.42 -4.90
CA PRO A 64 -1.87 9.75 -4.66
C PRO A 64 -2.17 8.67 -5.72
N TYR A 65 -2.68 7.53 -5.27
CA TYR A 65 -3.00 6.39 -6.14
C TYR A 65 -4.32 5.72 -5.73
N TYR A 66 -4.76 4.76 -6.54
CA TYR A 66 -6.03 4.07 -6.33
C TYR A 66 -5.83 2.56 -6.22
N ILE A 67 -6.53 1.93 -5.27
CA ILE A 67 -6.67 0.47 -5.17
C ILE A 67 -8.15 0.15 -5.31
N GLU A 68 -8.53 -0.53 -6.40
CA GLU A 68 -9.94 -0.86 -6.70
C GLU A 68 -10.88 0.37 -6.64
N GLY A 69 -10.36 1.54 -7.03
CA GLY A 69 -11.11 2.81 -7.02
C GLY A 69 -11.20 3.52 -5.67
N VAL A 70 -10.61 2.98 -4.61
CA VAL A 70 -10.39 3.67 -3.32
C VAL A 70 -9.10 4.49 -3.41
N LYS A 71 -9.17 5.77 -3.04
CA LYS A 71 -8.03 6.71 -3.13
C LYS A 71 -7.15 6.60 -1.88
N TYR A 72 -5.84 6.52 -2.07
CA TYR A 72 -4.83 6.60 -1.03
C TYR A 72 -3.88 7.75 -1.31
N ILE A 73 -3.54 8.52 -0.27
CA ILE A 73 -2.64 9.67 -0.35
C ILE A 73 -1.45 9.36 0.54
N PRO A 74 -0.28 9.04 -0.03
CA PRO A 74 0.94 8.95 0.75
C PRO A 74 1.34 10.30 1.33
N GLU A 75 1.78 10.30 2.58
CA GLU A 75 2.13 11.52 3.31
C GLU A 75 3.13 11.24 4.45
N GLU A 76 3.87 12.26 4.86
CA GLU A 76 4.72 12.21 6.05
C GLU A 76 3.88 12.44 7.32
N ASP A 77 3.19 11.40 7.77
CA ASP A 77 2.50 11.39 9.05
C ASP A 77 3.38 10.75 10.13
N TYR A 78 4.16 11.58 10.84
CA TYR A 78 5.01 11.13 11.96
C TYR A 78 4.26 10.92 13.27
N LEU A 79 2.93 11.10 13.29
CA LEU A 79 2.04 10.79 14.40
C LEU A 79 1.15 9.57 14.10
N TYR A 80 1.41 8.88 13.00
CA TYR A 80 0.62 7.75 12.56
C TYR A 80 0.55 6.67 13.63
N SER A 81 -0.68 6.44 14.12
CA SER A 81 -1.04 5.34 15.01
C SER A 81 -2.41 4.85 14.59
N LYS A 82 -2.44 3.68 13.94
CA LYS A 82 -3.69 3.07 13.46
C LYS A 82 -3.77 1.62 13.85
N VAL A 83 -5.00 1.19 14.10
CA VAL A 83 -5.32 -0.21 14.33
C VAL A 83 -6.10 -0.74 13.13
N GLY A 84 -5.78 -1.96 12.70
CA GLY A 84 -6.42 -2.59 11.57
C GLY A 84 -5.95 -4.02 11.37
N LEU A 85 -6.12 -4.56 10.16
CA LEU A 85 -5.64 -5.89 9.82
C LEU A 85 -4.20 -5.84 9.32
N ALA A 86 -3.39 -6.77 9.81
CA ALA A 86 -2.06 -7.07 9.29
C ALA A 86 -2.07 -8.44 8.60
N THR A 87 -1.46 -8.49 7.42
CA THR A 87 -1.21 -9.73 6.67
C THR A 87 0.28 -9.86 6.39
N PHE A 88 0.69 -10.94 5.73
CA PHE A 88 2.07 -11.11 5.26
C PHE A 88 2.09 -11.47 3.77
N TYR A 89 3.20 -11.14 3.11
CA TYR A 89 3.40 -11.45 1.70
C TYR A 89 4.25 -12.71 1.49
N ASP A 90 4.00 -13.38 0.35
CA ASP A 90 4.63 -14.66 0.03
C ASP A 90 6.09 -14.52 -0.41
N LYS A 91 6.76 -15.68 -0.48
CA LYS A 91 8.18 -15.81 -0.88
C LYS A 91 8.49 -15.27 -2.27
N GLU A 92 7.47 -15.10 -3.12
CA GLU A 92 7.62 -14.59 -4.49
C GLU A 92 8.22 -13.19 -4.48
N LEU A 93 7.94 -12.36 -3.47
CA LEU A 93 8.53 -11.02 -3.37
C LEU A 93 9.98 -11.02 -2.86
N HIS A 94 10.61 -12.17 -2.64
CA HIS A 94 12.01 -12.21 -2.25
C HIS A 94 12.90 -11.68 -3.38
N ASN A 95 13.84 -10.80 -3.04
CA ASN A 95 14.77 -10.10 -3.94
C ASN A 95 14.09 -9.29 -5.04
N HIS A 96 12.81 -8.95 -4.88
CA HIS A 96 12.15 -7.99 -5.76
C HIS A 96 12.54 -6.57 -5.37
N ILE A 97 12.74 -5.73 -6.38
CA ILE A 97 12.98 -4.30 -6.23
C ILE A 97 11.70 -3.66 -5.70
N THR A 98 11.81 -2.93 -4.60
CA THR A 98 10.69 -2.21 -3.96
C THR A 98 10.42 -0.88 -4.65
N ALA A 99 9.32 -0.21 -4.29
CA ALA A 99 8.98 1.11 -4.81
C ALA A 99 10.09 2.17 -4.64
N ASN A 100 11.00 2.01 -3.68
CA ASN A 100 12.09 2.94 -3.41
C ASN A 100 13.49 2.41 -3.79
N ASN A 101 13.55 1.42 -4.69
CA ASN A 101 14.76 0.75 -5.19
C ASN A 101 15.57 0.00 -4.11
N ASP A 102 14.96 -0.38 -2.99
CA ASP A 102 15.54 -1.33 -2.02
C ASP A 102 15.23 -2.78 -2.45
N LEU A 103 15.90 -3.75 -1.85
CA LEU A 103 15.64 -5.18 -2.07
C LEU A 103 14.72 -5.74 -1.00
N ASN A 104 13.61 -6.34 -1.42
CA ASN A 104 12.70 -6.98 -0.49
C ASN A 104 13.23 -8.36 -0.05
N LYS A 105 13.52 -8.52 1.24
CA LYS A 105 13.95 -9.81 1.82
C LYS A 105 12.92 -10.34 2.81
N VAL A 106 12.28 -11.45 2.46
CA VAL A 106 11.24 -12.09 3.29
C VAL A 106 11.74 -12.65 4.63
N THR A 107 13.07 -12.76 4.78
CA THR A 107 13.77 -13.21 5.98
C THR A 107 14.13 -12.06 6.92
N GLU A 108 14.02 -10.80 6.48
CA GLU A 108 14.33 -9.61 7.26
C GLU A 108 13.06 -8.97 7.86
N LEU A 109 13.25 -8.00 8.74
CA LEU A 109 12.17 -7.31 9.45
C LEU A 109 11.60 -6.16 8.60
N LEU A 110 10.95 -6.55 7.50
CA LEU A 110 10.43 -5.63 6.49
C LEU A 110 8.90 -5.60 6.44
N GLY A 111 8.35 -4.49 5.98
CA GLY A 111 6.93 -4.30 5.74
C GLY A 111 6.63 -3.42 4.54
N ARG A 112 5.36 -3.45 4.14
CA ARG A 112 4.79 -2.66 3.04
C ARG A 112 3.58 -1.94 3.58
N HIS A 113 3.44 -0.66 3.25
CA HIS A 113 2.36 0.18 3.76
C HIS A 113 1.79 1.08 2.66
N LYS A 114 0.51 1.44 2.77
CA LYS A 114 -0.21 2.21 1.76
C LYS A 114 0.25 3.67 1.65
N THR A 115 0.40 4.36 2.79
CA THR A 115 0.59 5.83 2.80
C THR A 115 1.88 6.34 3.47
N LEU A 116 2.40 5.67 4.50
CA LEU A 116 3.67 6.04 5.16
C LEU A 116 4.85 6.22 4.17
N PRO A 117 5.79 7.14 4.45
CA PRO A 117 6.96 7.35 3.60
C PRO A 117 7.90 6.13 3.61
N LEU A 118 8.71 6.00 2.55
CA LEU A 118 9.69 4.92 2.37
C LEU A 118 11.12 5.47 2.33
N PRO A 119 12.06 4.89 3.09
CA PRO A 119 11.81 3.99 4.20
C PRO A 119 11.18 4.72 5.40
N SER A 120 10.43 4.00 6.22
CA SER A 120 10.02 4.43 7.56
C SER A 120 10.15 3.28 8.55
N ILE A 121 10.27 3.60 9.84
CA ILE A 121 10.34 2.61 10.91
C ILE A 121 9.05 2.64 11.68
N VAL A 122 8.43 1.48 11.85
CA VAL A 122 7.19 1.34 12.61
C VAL A 122 7.34 0.27 13.69
N LYS A 123 6.66 0.46 14.81
CA LYS A 123 6.35 -0.60 15.77
C LYS A 123 5.02 -1.21 15.37
N ILE A 124 4.99 -2.53 15.24
CA ILE A 124 3.78 -3.30 14.99
C ILE A 124 3.48 -4.18 16.21
N THR A 125 2.29 -4.04 16.79
CA THR A 125 1.82 -4.88 17.90
C THR A 125 0.69 -5.78 17.42
N ASN A 126 0.84 -7.10 17.57
CA ASN A 126 -0.24 -8.06 17.39
C ASN A 126 -1.18 -8.02 18.61
N LEU A 127 -2.42 -7.59 18.39
CA LEU A 127 -3.41 -7.37 19.45
C LEU A 127 -4.10 -8.65 19.93
N GLU A 128 -3.82 -9.80 19.31
CA GLU A 128 -4.32 -11.10 19.75
C GLU A 128 -3.40 -11.74 20.80
N ASN A 129 -2.13 -11.33 20.88
CA ASN A 129 -1.15 -11.92 21.80
C ASN A 129 -0.22 -10.91 22.49
N GLY A 130 -0.33 -9.62 22.17
CA GLY A 130 0.43 -8.53 22.78
C GLY A 130 1.85 -8.41 22.26
N LEU A 131 2.32 -9.31 21.39
CA LEU A 131 3.68 -9.27 20.88
C LEU A 131 3.87 -8.06 19.97
N SER A 132 4.98 -7.34 20.15
CA SER A 132 5.34 -6.23 19.28
C SER A 132 6.75 -6.37 18.72
N LEU A 133 6.97 -5.72 17.57
CA LEU A 133 8.23 -5.73 16.86
C LEU A 133 8.42 -4.42 16.08
N THR A 134 9.66 -3.91 16.07
CA THR A 134 10.04 -2.77 15.21
C THR A 134 10.50 -3.27 13.85
N ILE A 135 9.94 -2.72 12.76
CA ILE A 135 10.21 -3.14 11.38
C ILE A 135 10.43 -1.93 10.46
N LYS A 136 11.12 -2.15 9.33
CA LYS A 136 11.33 -1.14 8.28
C LYS A 136 10.27 -1.29 7.18
N ILE A 137 9.54 -0.22 6.87
CA ILE A 137 8.64 -0.16 5.72
C ILE A 137 9.45 0.22 4.49
N VAL A 138 9.38 -0.59 3.45
CA VAL A 138 10.21 -0.44 2.23
C VAL A 138 9.41 -0.41 0.94
N ASP A 139 8.10 -0.69 0.98
CA ASP A 139 7.32 -0.83 -0.25
C ASP A 139 5.84 -0.45 -0.06
N ARG A 140 5.13 -0.35 -1.18
CA ARG A 140 3.68 -0.17 -1.25
C ARG A 140 2.98 -1.53 -1.40
N HIS A 141 1.71 -1.63 -1.04
CA HIS A 141 0.89 -2.80 -1.38
C HIS A 141 -0.51 -2.39 -1.85
N ASN A 142 -1.17 -3.32 -2.53
CA ASN A 142 -2.44 -3.09 -3.22
C ASN A 142 -3.58 -3.89 -2.57
N ASP A 143 -3.73 -3.77 -1.25
CA ASP A 143 -4.81 -4.42 -0.49
C ASP A 143 -5.61 -3.38 0.31
N ASN A 144 -6.91 -3.34 0.06
CA ASN A 144 -7.82 -2.40 0.72
C ASN A 144 -8.08 -2.77 2.19
N ALA A 145 -8.13 -4.05 2.54
CA ALA A 145 -8.53 -4.50 3.87
C ALA A 145 -7.40 -4.40 4.89
N SER A 146 -6.17 -4.81 4.52
CA SER A 146 -5.03 -4.69 5.43
C SER A 146 -4.45 -3.26 5.44
N ILE A 147 -4.03 -2.82 6.62
CA ILE A 147 -3.29 -1.56 6.77
C ILE A 147 -1.79 -1.78 6.52
N ILE A 148 -1.31 -3.02 6.68
CA ILE A 148 0.09 -3.37 6.53
C ILE A 148 0.26 -4.82 6.02
N GLN A 149 1.24 -5.02 5.15
CA GLN A 149 1.73 -6.36 4.77
C GLN A 149 3.17 -6.51 5.23
N VAL A 150 3.45 -7.50 6.08
CA VAL A 150 4.80 -7.72 6.64
C VAL A 150 5.50 -8.92 6.01
N SER A 151 6.81 -9.01 6.21
CA SER A 151 7.58 -10.16 5.77
C SER A 151 7.17 -11.44 6.51
N ARG A 152 7.48 -12.59 5.90
CA ARG A 152 7.26 -13.90 6.53
C ARG A 152 7.94 -14.01 7.91
N LYS A 153 9.16 -13.47 8.05
CA LYS A 153 9.89 -13.47 9.32
C LYS A 153 9.13 -12.69 10.40
N VAL A 154 8.61 -11.50 10.08
CA VAL A 154 7.82 -10.68 11.01
C VAL A 154 6.55 -11.42 11.44
N ALA A 155 5.83 -12.03 10.51
CA ALA A 155 4.61 -12.78 10.82
C ALA A 155 4.84 -14.00 11.72
N GLN A 156 6.01 -14.65 11.60
CA GLN A 156 6.43 -15.73 12.47
C GLN A 156 6.74 -15.23 13.89
N LEU A 157 7.49 -14.14 14.00
CA LEU A 157 7.87 -13.54 15.29
C LEU A 157 6.65 -13.01 16.05
N LEU A 158 5.72 -12.35 15.34
CA LEU A 158 4.43 -11.89 15.90
C LEU A 158 3.38 -13.01 16.03
N ARG A 159 3.75 -14.26 15.71
CA ARG A 159 2.93 -15.48 15.86
C ARG A 159 1.58 -15.49 15.14
N PHE A 160 1.45 -14.82 14.00
CA PHE A 160 0.23 -14.90 13.17
C PHE A 160 0.44 -15.58 11.80
N TYR A 161 1.65 -16.06 11.50
CA TYR A 161 1.95 -16.75 10.24
C TYR A 161 0.96 -17.89 9.91
N LYS A 162 0.57 -18.70 10.90
CA LYS A 162 -0.41 -19.79 10.70
C LYS A 162 -1.83 -19.27 10.43
N ASN A 163 -2.21 -18.16 11.08
CA ASN A 163 -3.53 -17.55 10.94
C ASN A 163 -3.66 -16.73 9.65
N LYS A 164 -2.53 -16.37 9.03
CA LYS A 164 -2.39 -15.52 7.84
C LYS A 164 -2.74 -14.05 8.02
N ILE A 165 -3.60 -13.76 8.98
CA ILE A 165 -4.11 -12.43 9.25
C ILE A 165 -4.31 -12.25 10.76
N THR A 166 -4.07 -11.03 11.25
CA THR A 166 -4.28 -10.68 12.65
C THR A 166 -4.69 -9.22 12.80
N LYS A 167 -5.25 -8.87 13.95
CA LYS A 167 -5.46 -7.47 14.34
C LYS A 167 -4.14 -6.89 14.83
N ALA A 168 -3.74 -5.76 14.29
CA ALA A 168 -2.50 -5.13 14.67
C ALA A 168 -2.64 -3.62 14.84
N ARG A 169 -1.88 -3.08 15.79
CA ARG A 169 -1.59 -1.65 15.88
C ARG A 169 -0.29 -1.37 15.15
N VAL A 170 -0.26 -0.34 14.32
CA VAL A 170 0.93 0.14 13.62
C VAL A 170 1.17 1.58 14.05
N GLU A 171 2.34 1.80 14.64
CA GLU A 171 2.77 3.11 15.15
C GLU A 171 4.09 3.49 14.47
N ILE A 172 4.15 4.67 13.87
CA ILE A 172 5.41 5.18 13.34
C ILE A 172 6.34 5.57 14.49
N LEU A 173 7.61 5.17 14.40
CA LEU A 173 8.65 5.65 15.30
C LEU A 173 9.28 6.89 14.67
N THR A 174 8.92 8.07 15.20
CA THR A 174 9.27 9.37 14.62
C THR A 174 10.78 9.56 14.44
N ASP A 175 11.57 9.39 15.51
CA ASP A 175 13.01 9.66 15.45
C ASP A 175 13.75 8.65 14.54
N PRO A 176 13.54 7.32 14.66
CA PRO A 176 14.13 6.38 13.73
C PRO A 176 13.72 6.64 12.27
N SER A 177 12.47 7.01 12.02
CA SER A 177 12.01 7.30 10.66
C SER A 177 12.65 8.55 10.06
N LYS A 178 12.85 9.60 10.87
CA LYS A 178 13.56 10.81 10.42
C LYS A 178 15.04 10.56 10.19
N GLN A 179 15.68 9.74 11.03
CA GLN A 179 17.06 9.31 10.82
C GLN A 179 17.20 8.56 9.49
N TRP A 180 16.30 7.61 9.22
CA TRP A 180 16.28 6.88 7.95
C TRP A 180 16.03 7.79 6.75
N LYS A 181 15.14 8.79 6.86
CA LYS A 181 14.98 9.82 5.83
C LYS A 181 16.29 10.52 5.53
N ASN A 182 17.00 11.02 6.55
CA ASN A 182 18.27 11.72 6.36
C ASN A 182 19.33 10.81 5.73
N VAL A 183 19.49 9.58 6.23
CA VAL A 183 20.44 8.60 5.68
C VAL A 183 20.13 8.28 4.22
N THR A 184 18.86 8.02 3.89
CA THR A 184 18.44 7.68 2.53
C THR A 184 18.52 8.87 1.57
N MET A 185 18.35 10.10 2.06
CA MET A 185 18.60 11.30 1.24
C MET A 185 20.10 11.46 0.97
N SER A 186 20.94 11.26 1.99
CA SER A 186 22.39 11.46 1.87
C SER A 186 23.13 10.35 1.13
N ILE A 187 22.61 9.11 1.07
CA ILE A 187 23.27 7.98 0.38
C ILE A 187 23.52 8.23 -1.12
N ASN A 188 22.78 9.18 -1.69
CA ASN A 188 22.88 9.56 -3.09
C ASN A 188 23.79 10.76 -3.32
N ASP A 189 24.31 11.39 -2.26
CA ASP A 189 25.24 12.52 -2.36
C ASP A 189 26.59 12.05 -2.90
N ALA A 190 27.20 12.85 -3.77
CA ALA A 190 28.50 12.54 -4.38
C ALA A 190 29.60 12.33 -3.33
N ASP A 191 29.49 13.03 -2.20
CA ASP A 191 30.45 13.05 -1.11
C ASP A 191 30.05 12.13 0.06
N PHE A 192 29.03 11.27 -0.07
CA PHE A 192 28.58 10.40 1.02
C PHE A 192 29.71 9.51 1.60
N ASN A 193 30.61 9.06 0.73
CA ASN A 193 31.78 8.26 1.11
C ASN A 193 33.02 9.10 1.44
N ASN A 194 32.97 10.43 1.30
CA ASN A 194 34.05 11.29 1.76
C ASN A 194 33.98 11.29 3.28
N THR A 195 34.77 10.42 3.89
CA THR A 195 34.97 10.32 5.33
C THR A 195 35.13 11.73 5.88
N VAL A 196 34.26 12.11 6.82
CA VAL A 196 34.50 13.29 7.66
C VAL A 196 35.88 13.06 8.27
N GLU A 197 36.89 13.84 7.87
CA GLU A 197 38.18 13.84 8.56
C GLU A 197 37.86 13.95 10.04
N SER A 198 38.27 12.92 10.79
CA SER A 198 37.88 12.69 12.18
C SER A 198 37.80 13.99 12.97
N ALA A 199 36.78 14.12 13.83
CA ALA A 199 36.79 15.15 14.87
C ALA A 199 38.17 15.12 15.55
N PRO A 200 38.82 16.27 15.80
CA PRO A 200 40.20 16.31 16.25
C PRO A 200 40.36 15.44 17.49
N THR A 201 41.05 14.31 17.33
CA THR A 201 41.45 13.47 18.45
C THR A 201 42.60 14.21 19.13
N GLU A 202 42.40 14.67 20.36
CA GLU A 202 43.55 15.00 21.21
C GLU A 202 44.44 13.75 21.28
N LEU A 203 45.74 13.93 21.05
CA LEU A 203 46.73 12.86 21.14
C LEU A 203 46.70 12.29 22.56
N VAL A 204 46.03 11.15 22.75
CA VAL A 204 46.17 10.37 23.98
C VAL A 204 47.54 9.69 23.90
N SER A 205 48.48 10.15 24.73
CA SER A 205 49.77 9.50 24.90
C SER A 205 49.57 8.14 25.58
N ILE A 206 49.89 7.06 24.87
CA ILE A 206 49.88 5.70 25.41
C ILE A 206 51.26 5.45 26.01
N SER A 207 51.32 5.14 27.31
CA SER A 207 52.50 4.51 27.91
C SER A 207 52.44 3.02 27.62
N ASP A 208 53.51 2.46 27.06
CA ASP A 208 53.60 1.06 26.65
C ASP A 208 53.25 0.10 27.81
N ILE A 209 52.31 -0.81 27.55
CA ILE A 209 52.02 -1.99 28.37
C ILE A 209 52.27 -3.20 27.47
N ASP A 210 53.02 -4.16 28.01
CA ASP A 210 53.64 -5.32 27.37
C ASP A 210 52.91 -5.97 26.18
N GLU A 211 53.71 -6.24 25.14
CA GLU A 211 53.38 -7.02 23.95
C GLU A 211 53.00 -8.46 24.28
N ASN A 212 51.70 -8.77 24.39
CA ASN A 212 51.18 -10.04 23.89
C ASN A 212 49.65 -10.03 23.74
N ILE A 213 49.13 -9.44 22.66
CA ILE A 213 47.75 -9.70 22.22
C ILE A 213 47.79 -10.00 20.72
N GLY A 214 47.72 -11.28 20.39
CA GLY A 214 47.52 -11.75 19.02
C GLY A 214 46.21 -11.22 18.47
N ILE A 215 46.30 -10.47 17.36
CA ILE A 215 45.14 -9.98 16.62
C ILE A 215 44.60 -11.15 15.78
N THR A 216 43.53 -11.79 16.24
CA THR A 216 42.69 -12.61 15.36
C THR A 216 41.67 -11.70 14.69
N LYS A 217 41.71 -11.67 13.36
CA LYS A 217 40.69 -11.09 12.49
C LYS A 217 39.39 -11.86 12.68
N ASP A 218 38.50 -11.37 13.52
CA ASP A 218 37.09 -11.77 13.51
C ASP A 218 36.24 -10.50 13.55
N ASP A 219 35.79 -10.03 12.37
CA ASP A 219 34.62 -9.15 12.28
C ASP A 219 33.40 -9.99 12.67
N VAL A 220 33.25 -10.25 13.97
CA VAL A 220 32.03 -10.81 14.52
C VAL A 220 30.97 -9.72 14.43
N VAL A 221 30.10 -9.82 13.42
CA VAL A 221 28.80 -9.13 13.43
C VAL A 221 28.10 -9.60 14.71
N GLN A 222 28.13 -8.79 15.77
CA GLN A 222 27.35 -9.05 16.97
C GLN A 222 25.88 -8.91 16.59
N GLU A 223 25.23 -10.02 16.25
CA GLU A 223 23.79 -10.07 16.09
C GLU A 223 23.16 -9.80 17.46
N THR A 224 22.83 -8.54 17.73
CA THR A 224 22.00 -8.19 18.88
C THR A 224 20.67 -8.95 18.76
N PRO A 225 20.19 -9.60 19.83
CA PRO A 225 18.96 -10.38 19.77
C PRO A 225 17.79 -9.47 19.32
N ILE A 226 16.93 -10.01 18.47
CA ILE A 226 15.70 -9.31 18.08
C ILE A 226 14.88 -9.06 19.36
N GLU A 227 14.70 -7.79 19.71
CA GLU A 227 13.89 -7.40 20.86
C GLU A 227 12.41 -7.63 20.55
N LEU A 228 11.86 -8.68 21.16
CA LEU A 228 10.43 -8.95 21.18
C LEU A 228 9.86 -8.39 22.47
N THR A 229 8.96 -7.43 22.36
CA THR A 229 8.28 -6.86 23.53
C THR A 229 6.84 -7.35 23.61
N MET A 230 6.23 -7.25 24.79
CA MET A 230 4.85 -7.64 25.03
C MET A 230 4.10 -6.48 25.66
N GLU A 231 2.98 -6.10 25.05
CA GLU A 231 2.07 -5.07 25.54
C GLU A 231 0.84 -5.69 26.21
N GLU A 232 0.19 -4.91 27.08
CA GLU A 232 -1.07 -5.32 27.71
C GLU A 232 -2.16 -5.54 26.66
N LEU A 233 -2.90 -6.64 26.81
CA LEU A 233 -3.94 -7.02 25.88
C LEU A 233 -5.23 -6.24 26.14
N VAL A 234 -5.58 -5.37 25.18
CA VAL A 234 -6.94 -4.84 25.07
C VAL A 234 -7.67 -5.69 24.04
N SER A 235 -8.78 -6.32 24.44
CA SER A 235 -9.60 -7.11 23.52
C SER A 235 -10.38 -6.18 22.62
N TYR A 236 -10.05 -6.20 21.32
CA TYR A 236 -10.81 -5.48 20.30
C TYR A 236 -11.70 -6.42 19.49
N GLU A 237 -12.95 -6.05 19.31
CA GLU A 237 -13.87 -6.64 18.36
C GLU A 237 -13.78 -5.93 17.01
N LEU A 238 -13.82 -6.70 15.92
CA LEU A 238 -13.70 -6.17 14.57
C LEU A 238 -15.08 -5.92 13.97
N TYR A 239 -15.30 -4.72 13.43
CA TYR A 239 -16.51 -4.29 12.76
C TYR A 239 -16.18 -3.75 11.37
N LEU A 240 -17.08 -3.94 10.42
CA LEU A 240 -17.01 -3.33 9.09
C LEU A 240 -18.05 -2.23 8.98
N TYR A 241 -17.60 -1.03 8.64
CA TYR A 241 -18.44 0.13 8.37
C TYR A 241 -18.50 0.33 6.87
N VAL A 242 -19.71 0.40 6.34
CA VAL A 242 -19.96 0.72 4.93
C VAL A 242 -20.82 1.98 4.91
N ASN A 243 -20.25 3.06 4.40
CA ASN A 243 -20.88 4.37 4.39
C ASN A 243 -21.59 4.67 3.06
N ASN A 244 -22.23 5.83 2.99
CA ASN A 244 -22.85 6.40 1.79
C ASN A 244 -24.05 5.64 1.22
N PHE A 245 -24.88 5.06 2.09
CA PHE A 245 -26.21 4.60 1.67
C PHE A 245 -27.19 5.76 1.68
N ASN A 246 -28.03 5.85 0.65
CA ASN A 246 -29.02 6.93 0.54
C ASN A 246 -30.22 6.70 1.48
N ASN A 247 -30.56 5.43 1.73
CA ASN A 247 -31.69 5.05 2.56
C ASN A 247 -31.53 3.61 3.10
N TYR A 248 -32.37 3.26 4.08
CA TYR A 248 -32.39 1.92 4.66
C TYR A 248 -32.77 0.82 3.66
N GLN A 249 -33.59 1.11 2.64
CA GLN A 249 -33.98 0.10 1.65
C GLN A 249 -32.78 -0.33 0.80
N GLU A 250 -31.87 0.58 0.47
CA GLU A 250 -30.61 0.28 -0.21
C GLU A 250 -29.77 -0.71 0.62
N ILE A 251 -29.67 -0.49 1.92
CA ILE A 251 -29.01 -1.43 2.85
C ILE A 251 -29.68 -2.81 2.80
N GLN A 252 -31.00 -2.87 2.87
CA GLN A 252 -31.71 -4.15 2.84
C GLN A 252 -31.51 -4.90 1.51
N ASN A 253 -31.43 -4.17 0.40
CA ASN A 253 -31.18 -4.75 -0.91
C ASN A 253 -29.77 -5.34 -1.01
N ILE A 254 -28.75 -4.58 -0.62
CA ILE A 254 -27.36 -5.03 -0.70
C ILE A 254 -27.09 -6.22 0.23
N VAL A 255 -27.64 -6.21 1.44
CA VAL A 255 -27.51 -7.29 2.44
C VAL A 255 -28.08 -8.59 1.90
N LYS A 256 -29.24 -8.54 1.22
CA LYS A 256 -29.85 -9.69 0.56
C LYS A 256 -29.04 -10.14 -0.66
N GLU A 257 -28.54 -9.20 -1.46
CA GLU A 257 -27.76 -9.49 -2.66
C GLU A 257 -26.46 -10.22 -2.35
N ILE A 258 -25.76 -9.83 -1.29
CA ILE A 258 -24.52 -10.50 -0.86
C ILE A 258 -24.74 -11.72 0.03
N ASP A 259 -26.01 -12.04 0.33
CA ASP A 259 -26.42 -13.10 1.25
C ASP A 259 -25.69 -13.03 2.62
N LEU A 260 -25.64 -11.84 3.20
CA LEU A 260 -24.90 -11.57 4.45
C LEU A 260 -25.47 -12.42 5.60
N LYS A 261 -24.61 -13.16 6.30
CA LYS A 261 -24.99 -14.04 7.43
C LYS A 261 -24.69 -13.42 8.79
N GLU A 262 -23.79 -12.45 8.79
CA GLU A 262 -23.20 -11.80 9.92
C GLU A 262 -24.19 -10.82 10.54
N LYS A 263 -24.06 -10.58 11.86
CA LYS A 263 -24.88 -9.58 12.54
C LYS A 263 -24.60 -8.22 11.94
N PHE A 264 -25.66 -7.47 11.66
CA PHE A 264 -25.54 -6.10 11.16
C PHE A 264 -26.57 -5.19 11.80
N SER A 265 -26.27 -3.90 11.80
CA SER A 265 -27.15 -2.81 12.19
C SER A 265 -26.96 -1.64 11.23
N SER A 266 -27.83 -0.64 11.30
CA SER A 266 -27.70 0.57 10.49
C SER A 266 -27.81 1.80 11.37
N GLU A 267 -27.03 2.83 11.04
CA GLU A 267 -27.07 4.14 11.67
C GLU A 267 -27.42 5.20 10.61
N ASN A 268 -28.18 6.23 10.98
CA ASN A 268 -28.44 7.38 10.13
C ASN A 268 -27.71 8.59 10.72
N THR A 269 -26.86 9.21 9.91
CA THR A 269 -26.17 10.45 10.25
C THR A 269 -26.45 11.46 9.14
N ALA A 270 -27.22 12.52 9.44
CA ALA A 270 -27.45 13.65 8.55
C ALA A 270 -27.90 13.26 7.10
N ASN A 271 -28.89 12.37 6.99
CA ASN A 271 -29.45 11.83 5.73
C ASN A 271 -28.54 10.86 4.97
N ILE A 272 -27.43 10.45 5.55
CA ILE A 272 -26.60 9.36 5.03
C ILE A 272 -26.74 8.17 5.97
N TYR A 273 -27.00 7.01 5.40
CA TYR A 273 -27.06 5.76 6.13
C TYR A 273 -25.71 5.05 6.09
N LYS A 274 -25.39 4.41 7.21
CA LYS A 274 -24.18 3.61 7.41
C LYS A 274 -24.61 2.21 7.84
N LEU A 275 -24.08 1.21 7.15
CA LEU A 275 -24.21 -0.20 7.52
C LEU A 275 -23.05 -0.58 8.43
N ILE A 276 -23.36 -1.18 9.57
CA ILE A 276 -22.40 -1.65 10.56
C ILE A 276 -22.53 -3.17 10.63
N ILE A 277 -21.48 -3.91 10.25
CA ILE A 277 -21.44 -5.37 10.30
C ILE A 277 -20.45 -5.79 11.37
N GLY A 278 -20.88 -6.61 12.32
CA GLY A 278 -19.98 -7.18 13.32
C GLY A 278 -20.63 -7.52 14.66
N PRO A 279 -19.85 -8.09 15.57
CA PRO A 279 -18.42 -8.40 15.42
C PRO A 279 -18.16 -9.50 14.37
N ILE A 280 -17.05 -9.41 13.61
CA ILE A 280 -16.66 -10.35 12.55
C ILE A 280 -15.23 -10.90 12.74
N ASP A 281 -14.97 -12.10 12.22
CA ASP A 281 -13.63 -12.68 12.19
C ASP A 281 -12.72 -12.00 11.15
N ASN A 282 -11.40 -11.98 11.42
CA ASN A 282 -10.40 -11.38 10.52
C ASN A 282 -10.48 -11.92 9.07
N LYS A 283 -10.77 -13.22 8.90
CA LYS A 283 -10.87 -13.86 7.57
C LYS A 283 -12.10 -13.38 6.80
N ILE A 284 -13.21 -13.15 7.50
CA ILE A 284 -14.47 -12.69 6.91
C ILE A 284 -14.35 -11.21 6.53
N ALA A 285 -13.71 -10.41 7.39
CA ALA A 285 -13.48 -8.99 7.18
C ALA A 285 -12.84 -8.67 5.82
N ASN A 286 -11.75 -9.38 5.47
CA ASN A 286 -11.09 -9.17 4.19
C ASN A 286 -12.04 -9.41 3.00
N LYS A 287 -12.78 -10.52 3.03
CA LYS A 287 -13.75 -10.86 1.97
C LYS A 287 -14.85 -9.81 1.84
N LEU A 288 -15.39 -9.33 2.97
CA LEU A 288 -16.46 -8.34 2.96
C LEU A 288 -15.98 -6.99 2.41
N VAL A 289 -14.80 -6.52 2.83
CA VAL A 289 -14.21 -5.28 2.28
C VAL A 289 -14.13 -5.32 0.77
N SER A 290 -13.50 -6.37 0.19
CA SER A 290 -13.41 -6.52 -1.26
C SER A 290 -14.78 -6.61 -1.94
N THR A 291 -15.73 -7.31 -1.31
CA THR A 291 -17.09 -7.44 -1.83
C THR A 291 -17.79 -6.07 -1.93
N PHE A 292 -17.76 -5.26 -0.87
CA PHE A 292 -18.39 -3.94 -0.88
C PHE A 292 -17.71 -2.97 -1.83
N ILE A 293 -16.37 -2.95 -1.86
CA ILE A 293 -15.61 -2.08 -2.78
C ILE A 293 -15.92 -2.44 -4.23
N SER A 294 -15.94 -3.73 -4.59
CA SER A 294 -16.28 -4.18 -5.95
C SER A 294 -17.69 -3.80 -6.39
N LYS A 295 -18.61 -3.60 -5.45
CA LYS A 295 -19.98 -3.12 -5.69
C LYS A 295 -20.12 -1.60 -5.70
N GLY A 296 -19.02 -0.86 -5.54
CA GLY A 296 -18.99 0.60 -5.61
C GLY A 296 -19.04 1.30 -4.25
N TYR A 297 -19.15 0.56 -3.15
CA TYR A 297 -19.09 1.11 -1.79
C TYR A 297 -17.63 1.33 -1.37
N LYS A 298 -17.05 2.44 -1.85
CA LYS A 298 -15.63 2.78 -1.67
C LYS A 298 -15.29 3.29 -0.28
N GLU A 299 -16.27 3.83 0.44
CA GLU A 299 -16.14 4.27 1.82
C GLU A 299 -16.43 3.12 2.79
N THR A 300 -15.68 2.04 2.61
CA THR A 300 -15.71 0.83 3.42
C THR A 300 -14.49 0.80 4.34
N GLU A 301 -14.70 0.71 5.65
CA GLU A 301 -13.65 0.80 6.65
C GLU A 301 -13.78 -0.29 7.73
N LEU A 302 -12.65 -0.87 8.14
CA LEU A 302 -12.59 -1.77 9.28
C LEU A 302 -12.30 -1.00 10.56
N ILE A 303 -13.16 -1.18 11.55
CA ILE A 303 -13.08 -0.53 12.85
C ILE A 303 -12.87 -1.58 13.93
N LEU A 304 -11.99 -1.27 14.87
CA LEU A 304 -11.76 -2.07 16.07
C LEU A 304 -12.39 -1.35 17.27
N LYS A 305 -13.28 -2.05 17.98
CA LYS A 305 -14.02 -1.55 19.15
C LYS A 305 -13.72 -2.34 20.41
#